data_AF-A0A9D3VHX9-F1
#
_entry.id   AF-A0A9D3VHX9-F1
#
_cell.length_a   1.000
_cell.length_b   1.000
_cell.length_c   1.000
_cell.angle_alpha   90.00
_cell.angle_beta   90.00
_cell.angle_gamma   90.00
#
_symmetry.space_group_name_H-M   'P 1'
#
loop_
_entity.id
_entity.type
_entity.pdbx_description
1 polymer ?
#
loop_
_entity_poly.entity_id
_entity_poly.type
_entity_poly.pdbx_seq_one_letter_code
_entity_poly.pdbx_strand_id
1 'polypeptide(L)' 'MSSNTSEGDRRLVSSILGVKYSNDRERYLGLPNIIGRNKKISFQILKNKLKKRIKSYNVGFYVKEARRS' A
#
# COMPACT_ATOMS: atom_id res chain seq x y z
N MET A 1 16.56 1.03 11.19
CA MET A 1 16.82 0.02 10.13
C MET A 1 17.34 -1.21 10.85
N SER A 2 16.50 -2.23 11.06
CA SER A 2 16.94 -3.48 11.70
C SER A 2 17.76 -4.27 10.67
N SER A 3 19.05 -4.40 10.96
CA SER A 3 20.07 -5.01 10.12
C SER A 3 20.30 -6.47 10.53
N ASN A 4 19.22 -7.24 10.63
CA ASN A 4 19.29 -8.62 11.17
C ASN A 4 19.73 -9.66 10.14
N THR A 5 20.23 -9.26 8.97
CA THR A 5 20.86 -10.18 8.01
C THR A 5 21.98 -9.45 7.28
N SER A 6 23.20 -9.95 7.42
CA SER A 6 24.37 -9.39 6.75
C SER A 6 24.17 -9.50 5.24
N GLU A 7 24.63 -8.50 4.47
CA GLU A 7 24.64 -8.60 3.01
C GLU A 7 25.40 -9.84 2.52
N GLY A 8 26.37 -10.32 3.31
CA GLY A 8 27.08 -11.58 3.08
C GLY A 8 26.15 -12.80 3.07
N ASP A 9 25.23 -12.90 4.04
CA ASP A 9 24.32 -14.04 4.17
C ASP A 9 23.35 -14.11 2.99
N ARG A 10 22.89 -12.94 2.53
CA ARG A 10 21.99 -12.81 1.38
C ARG A 10 22.65 -13.26 0.09
N ARG A 11 23.93 -12.93 -0.10
CA ARG A 11 24.72 -13.40 -1.26
C ARG A 11 24.95 -14.89 -1.20
N LEU A 12 25.24 -15.43 -0.02
CA LEU A 12 25.43 -16.87 0.18
C LEU A 12 24.17 -17.65 -0.18
N VAL A 13 23.01 -17.27 0.38
CA VAL A 13 21.72 -17.92 0.08
C VAL A 13 21.35 -17.78 -1.40
N SER A 14 21.62 -16.62 -2.01
CA SER A 14 21.38 -16.40 -3.44
C SER A 14 22.25 -17.30 -4.32
N SER A 15 23.52 -17.49 -3.93
CA SER A 15 24.45 -18.40 -4.61
C SER A 15 24.00 -19.86 -4.48
N ILE A 16 23.60 -20.28 -3.28
CA ILE A 16 23.13 -21.65 -3.00
C ILE A 16 21.84 -21.97 -3.78
N LEU A 17 20.90 -21.02 -3.82
CA LEU A 17 19.61 -21.20 -4.49
C LEU A 17 19.64 -20.84 -5.98
N GLY A 18 20.78 -20.36 -6.51
CA GLY A 18 20.92 -19.94 -7.91
C GLY A 18 20.05 -18.73 -8.31
N VAL A 19 19.55 -17.97 -7.35
CA VAL A 19 18.64 -16.84 -7.58
C VAL A 19 19.40 -15.52 -7.56
N LYS A 20 19.08 -14.59 -8.47
CA LYS A 20 19.67 -13.24 -8.44
C LYS A 20 19.18 -12.49 -7.20
N TYR A 21 20.11 -12.00 -6.39
CA TYR A 21 19.80 -11.05 -5.33
C TYR A 21 19.28 -9.75 -5.95
N SER A 22 17.99 -9.45 -5.76
CA SER A 22 17.44 -8.15 -6.14
C SER A 22 17.79 -7.13 -5.07
N ASN A 23 18.66 -6.17 -5.41
CA ASN A 23 18.89 -4.98 -4.58
C ASN A 23 17.73 -3.97 -4.68
N ASP A 24 16.75 -4.26 -5.54
CA ASP A 24 15.68 -3.36 -5.89
C ASP A 24 14.58 -3.41 -4.82
N ARG A 25 14.70 -2.52 -3.84
CA ARG A 25 13.66 -2.31 -2.82
C ARG A 25 12.41 -1.64 -3.39
N GLU A 26 12.36 -1.32 -4.68
CA GLU A 26 11.26 -0.59 -5.30
C GLU A 26 10.22 -1.51 -5.96
N ARG A 27 10.57 -2.78 -6.25
CA ARG A 27 9.63 -3.74 -6.86
C ARG A 27 9.83 -5.15 -6.30
N TYR A 28 8.82 -5.67 -5.61
CA TYR A 28 8.78 -7.08 -5.22
C TYR A 28 7.84 -7.81 -6.18
N LEU A 29 8.31 -8.88 -6.82
CA LEU A 29 7.51 -9.68 -7.77
C LEU A 29 6.89 -8.87 -8.94
N GLY A 30 7.59 -7.86 -9.45
CA GLY A 30 7.09 -7.01 -10.55
C GLY A 30 6.02 -5.98 -10.12
N LEU A 31 5.68 -5.94 -8.83
CA LEU A 31 4.74 -4.98 -8.25
C LEU A 31 5.52 -3.88 -7.53
N PRO A 32 5.11 -2.60 -7.63
CA PRO A 32 5.72 -1.54 -6.84
C PRO A 32 5.68 -1.92 -5.36
N ASN A 33 6.84 -1.90 -4.69
CA ASN A 33 6.95 -2.19 -3.28
C ASN A 33 6.36 -1.03 -2.47
N ILE A 34 5.03 -1.02 -2.34
CA ILE A 34 4.27 0.00 -1.59
C ILE A 34 4.45 -0.22 -0.07
N ILE A 35 5.00 -1.36 0.35
CA ILE A 35 5.19 -1.75 1.75
C ILE A 35 6.47 -1.11 2.28
N GLY A 36 6.45 0.20 2.46
CA GLY A 36 7.49 0.90 3.22
C GLY A 36 7.52 2.40 3.03
N ARG A 37 7.51 2.88 1.79
CA ARG A 37 7.74 4.31 1.51
C ARG A 37 6.52 5.20 1.60
N ASN A 38 5.29 4.66 1.61
CA ASN A 38 4.11 5.54 1.56
C ASN A 38 2.86 5.02 2.27
N LYS A 39 3.02 4.35 3.41
CA LYS A 39 1.87 3.97 4.28
C LYS A 39 0.97 5.18 4.58
N LYS A 40 1.55 6.37 4.79
CA LYS A 40 0.80 7.62 5.03
C LYS A 40 -0.08 8.02 3.85
N ILE A 41 0.46 8.04 2.62
CA ILE A 41 -0.32 8.39 1.43
C ILE A 41 -1.37 7.31 1.12
N SER A 42 -1.00 6.03 1.22
CA SER A 42 -1.92 4.91 1.00
C SER A 42 -3.10 4.97 1.98
N PHE A 43 -2.83 5.21 3.26
CA PHE A 43 -3.85 5.39 4.28
C PHE A 43 -4.71 6.64 4.03
N GLN A 44 -4.09 7.73 3.57
CA GLN A 44 -4.81 8.96 3.24
C GLN A 44 -5.78 8.77 2.05
N ILE A 45 -5.39 7.99 1.03
CA ILE A 45 -6.24 7.64 -0.11
C ILE A 45 -7.44 6.80 0.37
N LEU A 46 -7.19 5.78 1.20
CA LEU A 46 -8.24 4.97 1.83
C LEU A 46 -9.22 5.83 2.64
N LYS A 47 -8.70 6.71 3.50
CA LYS A 47 -9.48 7.67 4.30
C LYS A 47 -10.34 8.58 3.40
N ASN A 48 -9.78 9.09 2.31
CA ASN A 48 -10.50 9.96 1.38
C ASN A 48 -11.61 9.21 0.63
N LYS A 49 -11.36 7.98 0.18
CA LYS A 49 -12.39 7.13 -0.46
C LYS A 49 -13.57 6.85 0.48
N LEU A 50 -13.30 6.53 1.74
CA LEU A 50 -14.35 6.28 2.74
C LEU A 50 -15.17 7.55 3.01
N LYS A 51 -14.50 8.69 3.23
CA LYS A 51 -15.17 9.99 3.41
C LYS A 51 -16.08 10.34 2.24
N LYS A 52 -15.63 10.11 1.00
CA LYS A 52 -16.44 10.37 -0.21
C LYS A 52 -17.70 9.50 -0.25
N ARG A 53 -17.59 8.21 0.08
CA ARG A 53 -18.75 7.30 0.15
C ARG A 53 -19.76 7.78 1.19
N ILE A 54 -19.32 8.07 2.42
CA ILE A 54 -20.22 8.54 3.49
C ILE A 54 -20.94 9.83 3.10
N LYS A 55 -20.21 10.81 2.54
CA LYS A 55 -20.82 12.06 2.05
C LYS A 55 -21.84 11.80 0.95
N SER A 56 -21.57 10.89 0.02
CA SER A 56 -22.50 10.52 -1.05
C SER A 56 -23.80 9.92 -0.50
N TYR A 57 -23.72 9.07 0.52
CA TYR A 57 -24.91 8.50 1.17
C TYR A 57 -25.74 9.58 1.87
N ASN A 58 -25.10 10.50 2.58
CA ASN A 58 -25.78 11.62 3.25
C ASN A 58 -26.48 12.53 2.23
N VAL A 59 -25.82 12.89 1.13
CA VAL A 59 -26.44 13.71 0.07
C VAL A 59 -27.66 13.01 -0.52
N GLY A 60 -27.56 11.72 -0.83
CA GLY A 60 -28.71 10.95 -1.32
C GLY A 60 -29.87 10.89 -0.32
N PHE A 61 -29.58 10.84 0.98
CA PHE A 61 -30.59 10.88 2.04
C PHE A 61 -31.31 12.23 2.08
N TYR A 62 -30.58 13.35 2.17
CA TYR A 62 -31.20 14.68 2.20
C TYR A 62 -31.98 15.02 0.93
N VAL A 63 -31.49 14.57 -0.25
CA VAL A 63 -32.19 14.77 -1.52
C VAL A 63 -33.49 13.96 -1.57
N LYS A 64 -33.55 12.78 -0.96
CA LYS A 64 -34.79 11.99 -0.86
C LYS A 64 -35.78 12.63 0.10
N GLU A 65 -35.30 13.20 1.20
CA GLU A 65 -36.14 13.89 2.18
C GLU A 65 -36.76 15.16 1.58
N ALA A 66 -35.97 15.98 0.88
CA ALA A 66 -36.42 17.21 0.24
C ALA A 66 -37.43 17.01 -0.91
N ARG A 67 -37.56 15.78 -1.45
CA ARG A 67 -38.56 15.44 -2.48
C ARG A 67 -39.87 14.91 -1.89
N ARG A 68 -39.91 14.66 -0.59
CA ARG A 68 -41.08 14.17 0.14
C ARG A 68 -41.87 15.29 0.85
N SER A 69 -41.25 16.46 1.04
CA SER A 69 -41.89 17.71 1.45
C SER A 69 -42.35 18.52 0.24
#